data_AF-A0A8K0RWC2-F1
#
_entry.id   AF-A0A8K0RWC2-F1
#
_cell.length_a   1.000
_cell.length_b   1.000
_cell.length_c   1.000
_cell.angle_alpha   90.00
_cell.angle_beta   90.00
_cell.angle_gamma   90.00
#
_symmetry.space_group_name_H-M   'P 1'
#
loop_
_entity.id
_entity.type
_entity.pdbx_description
1 polymer ?
#
loop_
_entity_poly.entity_id
_entity_poly.type
_entity_poly.pdbx_seq_one_letter_code
_entity_poly.pdbx_strand_id
1 'polypeptide(L)'
;MTSCERRINVIVTGGGAYDAFDYNTAADIRDRLPSIILRAGKLDIRIFRYPVDTPCTYDFGIQAMDEIWSGKAVGSGETMPTQRVDLALHLGMRPSYPGYCIETHVRKNVCKQAGEDGQGFHVSMVEVGGPWAELPDCLYSNFNMEGLKTSLVRRTPASTMYS
;
A
#
# COMPACT_ATOMS: atom_id res chain seq x y z
N MET A 1 11.97 -32.83 10.45
CA MET A 1 11.68 -31.38 10.55
C MET A 1 10.94 -31.00 9.29
N THR A 2 9.63 -30.77 9.38
CA THR A 2 8.82 -30.30 8.25
C THR A 2 9.31 -28.91 7.86
N SER A 3 9.88 -28.80 6.66
CA SER A 3 10.15 -27.52 6.00
C SER A 3 8.85 -26.73 6.03
N CYS A 4 8.78 -25.69 6.86
CA CYS A 4 7.71 -24.71 6.79
C CYS A 4 7.81 -24.10 5.39
N GLU A 5 6.89 -24.46 4.49
CA GLU A 5 6.87 -23.96 3.12
C GLU A 5 6.93 -22.44 3.17
N ARG A 6 8.03 -21.88 2.68
CA ARG A 6 8.24 -20.43 2.67
C ARG A 6 7.14 -19.79 1.83
N ARG A 7 6.32 -18.93 2.43
CA ARG A 7 5.29 -18.15 1.73
C ARG A 7 5.76 -16.71 1.56
N ILE A 8 5.12 -15.99 0.62
CA ILE A 8 5.26 -14.55 0.50
C ILE A 8 4.13 -13.90 1.30
N ASN A 9 4.47 -13.12 2.31
CA ASN A 9 3.51 -12.38 3.14
C ASN A 9 3.31 -10.97 2.58
N VAL A 10 2.10 -10.69 2.10
CA VAL A 10 1.72 -9.39 1.54
C VAL A 10 0.68 -8.75 2.44
N ILE A 11 0.93 -7.53 2.91
CA ILE A 11 -0.12 -6.73 3.54
C ILE A 11 -0.71 -5.75 2.53
N VAL A 12 -2.03 -5.58 2.56
CA VAL A 12 -2.76 -4.68 1.66
C VAL A 12 -3.54 -3.67 2.49
N THR A 13 -3.32 -2.39 2.20
CA THR A 13 -4.08 -1.27 2.76
C THR A 13 -5.03 -0.70 1.71
N GLY A 14 -6.10 -0.04 2.14
CA GLY A 14 -7.02 0.67 1.27
C GLY A 14 -7.53 1.93 1.98
N GLY A 15 -7.60 3.04 1.25
CA GLY A 15 -8.10 4.30 1.76
C GLY A 15 -9.56 4.23 2.19
N GLY A 16 -9.94 5.02 3.20
CA GLY A 16 -11.34 5.28 3.54
C GLY A 16 -11.99 6.33 2.65
N ALA A 17 -13.25 6.64 2.95
CA ALA A 17 -13.99 7.76 2.37
C ALA A 17 -13.16 9.04 2.42
N TYR A 18 -13.23 9.86 1.37
CA TYR A 18 -12.38 11.06 1.25
C TYR A 18 -13.08 12.13 0.40
N ASP A 19 -12.92 13.40 0.83
CA ASP A 19 -13.49 14.57 0.17
C ASP A 19 -15.01 14.43 0.00
N ALA A 20 -15.53 14.54 -1.23
CA ALA A 20 -16.95 14.40 -1.53
C ALA A 20 -17.43 12.95 -1.69
N PHE A 21 -16.54 11.96 -1.58
CA PHE A 21 -16.86 10.55 -1.75
C PHE A 21 -17.04 9.88 -0.39
N ASP A 22 -18.23 9.36 -0.12
CA ASP A 22 -18.56 8.54 1.05
C ASP A 22 -18.02 7.09 0.94
N TYR A 23 -17.27 6.80 -0.12
CA TYR A 23 -16.63 5.52 -0.39
C TYR A 23 -15.21 5.71 -0.92
N ASN A 24 -14.45 4.62 -0.89
CA ASN A 24 -13.17 4.52 -1.58
C ASN A 24 -12.95 3.10 -2.07
N THR A 25 -12.87 2.95 -3.39
CA THR A 25 -12.78 1.62 -4.02
C THR A 25 -11.53 0.84 -3.59
N ALA A 26 -10.51 1.51 -3.04
CA ALA A 26 -9.33 0.83 -2.51
C ALA A 26 -9.66 -0.08 -1.32
N ALA A 27 -10.51 0.36 -0.39
CA ALA A 27 -11.00 -0.46 0.72
C ALA A 27 -11.84 -1.64 0.21
N ASP A 28 -12.77 -1.39 -0.72
CA ASP A 28 -13.58 -2.45 -1.35
C ASP A 28 -12.72 -3.54 -2.02
N ILE A 29 -11.68 -3.12 -2.75
CA ILE A 29 -10.75 -4.05 -3.40
C ILE A 29 -9.99 -4.85 -2.34
N ARG A 30 -9.42 -4.19 -1.33
CA ARG A 30 -8.70 -4.84 -0.22
C ARG A 30 -9.55 -5.96 0.39
N ASP A 31 -10.81 -5.68 0.70
CA ASP A 31 -11.71 -6.61 1.40
C ASP A 31 -12.10 -7.82 0.57
N ARG A 32 -12.16 -7.65 -0.76
CA ARG A 32 -12.50 -8.72 -1.71
C ARG A 32 -11.31 -9.58 -2.13
N LEU A 33 -10.07 -9.20 -1.80
CA LEU A 33 -8.89 -10.02 -2.11
C LEU A 33 -8.98 -11.39 -1.43
N PRO A 34 -8.56 -12.49 -2.06
CA PRO A 34 -8.46 -13.78 -1.39
C PRO A 34 -7.39 -13.74 -0.30
N SER A 35 -7.54 -14.51 0.79
CA SER A 35 -6.53 -14.60 1.85
C SER A 35 -5.25 -15.35 1.42
N ILE A 36 -5.35 -16.19 0.39
CA ILE A 36 -4.23 -16.91 -0.21
C ILE A 36 -4.36 -16.97 -1.72
N ILE A 37 -3.24 -16.81 -2.43
CA ILE A 37 -3.12 -17.06 -3.86
C ILE A 37 -2.17 -18.24 -4.05
N LEU A 38 -2.73 -19.38 -4.44
CA LEU A 38 -1.99 -20.59 -4.74
C LEU A 38 -1.31 -20.47 -6.11
N ARG A 39 -0.04 -20.86 -6.21
CA ARG A 39 0.72 -20.74 -7.47
C ARG A 39 1.51 -22.00 -7.78
N ALA A 40 1.11 -22.74 -8.82
CA ALA A 40 1.81 -23.93 -9.26
C ALA A 40 3.30 -23.66 -9.54
N GLY A 41 4.19 -24.41 -8.88
CA GLY A 41 5.64 -24.31 -9.03
C GLY A 41 6.26 -23.01 -8.49
N LYS A 42 5.52 -22.20 -7.70
CA LYS A 42 6.00 -20.96 -7.08
C LYS A 42 5.58 -20.92 -5.61
N LEU A 43 6.17 -20.01 -4.83
CA LEU A 43 5.73 -19.78 -3.45
C LEU A 43 4.28 -19.28 -3.44
N ASP A 44 3.47 -19.73 -2.49
CA ASP A 44 2.14 -19.16 -2.31
C ASP A 44 2.22 -17.73 -1.75
N ILE A 45 1.22 -16.91 -2.08
CA ILE A 45 1.09 -15.56 -1.53
C ILE A 45 0.01 -15.58 -0.47
N ARG A 46 0.35 -15.21 0.76
CA ARG A 46 -0.62 -14.94 1.81
C ARG A 46 -0.90 -13.45 1.84
N ILE A 47 -2.17 -13.09 1.79
CA ILE A 47 -2.65 -11.71 1.79
C ILE A 47 -3.25 -11.41 3.14
N PHE A 48 -2.73 -10.38 3.78
CA PHE A 48 -3.24 -9.81 5.02
C PHE A 48 -3.91 -8.48 4.69
N ARG A 49 -5.17 -8.34 5.07
CA ARG A 49 -5.93 -7.11 4.86
C ARG A 49 -5.74 -6.23 6.08
N TYR A 50 -5.23 -5.02 5.90
CA TYR A 50 -5.14 -4.06 7.00
C TYR A 50 -6.55 -3.79 7.54
N PRO A 51 -6.75 -3.77 8.87
CA PRO A 51 -8.05 -4.01 9.48
C PRO A 51 -8.96 -2.77 9.45
N VAL A 52 -8.40 -1.62 9.12
CA VAL A 52 -9.09 -0.34 9.06
C VAL A 52 -8.90 0.29 7.69
N ASP A 53 -9.92 1.03 7.28
CA ASP A 53 -9.83 1.95 6.15
C ASP A 53 -8.87 3.07 6.54
N THR A 54 -7.84 3.29 5.72
CA THR A 54 -6.78 4.23 6.08
C THR A 54 -7.28 5.65 5.84
N PRO A 55 -7.47 6.50 6.87
CA PRO A 55 -7.83 7.90 6.70
C PRO A 55 -6.74 8.65 5.92
N CYS A 56 -7.12 9.73 5.24
CA CYS A 56 -6.18 10.56 4.51
C CYS A 56 -5.51 11.59 5.43
N THR A 57 -4.79 11.11 6.45
CA THR A 57 -4.04 11.96 7.40
C THR A 57 -2.57 11.54 7.49
N TYR A 58 -1.68 12.51 7.74
CA TYR A 58 -0.25 12.26 7.77
C TYR A 58 0.18 11.38 8.94
N ASP A 59 -0.33 11.68 10.14
CA ASP A 59 -0.01 10.92 11.36
C ASP A 59 -0.44 9.46 11.25
N PHE A 60 -1.65 9.22 10.75
CA PHE A 60 -2.11 7.86 10.52
C PHE A 60 -1.22 7.13 9.52
N GLY A 61 -0.87 7.78 8.40
CA GLY A 61 0.01 7.18 7.40
C GLY A 61 1.36 6.77 7.99
N ILE A 62 1.98 7.64 8.81
CA ILE A 62 3.24 7.36 9.49
C ILE A 62 3.09 6.18 10.46
N GLN A 63 2.07 6.22 11.31
CA GLN A 63 1.82 5.17 12.31
C GLN A 63 1.54 3.83 11.65
N ALA A 64 0.68 3.79 10.63
CA ALA A 64 0.35 2.58 9.90
C ALA A 64 1.60 1.96 9.25
N MET A 65 2.53 2.77 8.73
CA MET A 65 3.78 2.25 8.19
C MET A 65 4.66 1.66 9.28
N ASP A 66 4.81 2.32 10.43
CA ASP A 66 5.56 1.74 11.56
C ASP A 66 4.95 0.41 12.01
N GLU A 67 3.63 0.35 12.17
CA GLU A 67 2.92 -0.87 12.56
C GLU A 67 3.14 -2.02 11.57
N ILE A 68 3.03 -1.73 10.27
CA ILE A 68 3.22 -2.70 9.19
C ILE A 68 4.64 -3.26 9.21
N TRP A 69 5.64 -2.39 9.20
CA TRP A 69 7.03 -2.80 9.03
C TRP A 69 7.66 -3.31 10.33
N SER A 70 7.15 -2.90 11.50
CA SER A 70 7.53 -3.48 12.80
C SER A 70 6.87 -4.83 13.10
N GLY A 71 5.90 -5.26 12.27
CA GLY A 71 5.15 -6.50 12.47
C GLY A 71 4.11 -6.42 13.59
N LYS A 72 3.79 -5.21 14.08
CA LYS A 72 2.71 -4.97 15.05
C LYS A 72 1.33 -4.93 14.41
N ALA A 73 1.26 -4.71 13.10
CA ALA A 73 -0.01 -4.70 12.37
C ALA A 73 -0.75 -6.02 12.59
N VAL A 74 -2.06 -5.94 12.84
CA VAL A 74 -2.95 -7.09 12.93
C VAL A 74 -3.81 -7.06 11.69
N GLY A 75 -3.69 -8.06 10.81
CA GLY A 75 -4.63 -8.18 9.69
C GLY A 75 -6.03 -8.47 10.21
N SER A 76 -7.08 -8.16 9.44
CA SER A 76 -8.46 -8.43 9.84
C SER A 76 -8.65 -9.89 10.29
N GLY A 77 -8.83 -10.09 11.61
CA GLY A 77 -9.03 -11.40 12.24
C GLY A 77 -7.82 -12.33 12.26
N GLU A 78 -6.65 -11.91 11.77
CA GLU A 78 -5.44 -12.73 11.72
C GLU A 78 -4.26 -11.96 12.31
N THR A 79 -3.69 -12.47 13.40
CA THR A 79 -2.38 -11.99 13.86
C THR A 79 -1.42 -12.17 12.70
N MET A 80 -0.81 -11.07 12.24
CA MET A 80 0.32 -11.17 11.31
C MET A 80 1.30 -12.16 11.93
N PRO A 81 1.84 -13.11 11.17
CA PRO A 81 2.95 -13.88 11.69
C PRO A 81 3.98 -12.84 12.18
N THR A 82 4.55 -13.06 13.36
CA THR A 82 5.70 -12.27 13.86
C THR A 82 6.87 -12.25 12.87
N GLN A 83 6.75 -13.02 11.79
CA GLN A 83 7.59 -13.05 10.61
C GLN A 83 7.22 -11.93 9.62
N ARG A 84 8.22 -11.07 9.38
CA ARG A 84 8.49 -10.26 8.19
C ARG A 84 7.38 -10.19 7.12
N VAL A 85 6.76 -9.03 6.99
CA VAL A 85 6.09 -8.59 5.76
C VAL A 85 7.11 -8.59 4.63
N ASP A 86 6.86 -9.35 3.57
CA ASP A 86 7.73 -9.35 2.38
C ASP A 86 7.38 -8.19 1.45
N LEU A 87 6.11 -7.75 1.46
CA LEU A 87 5.62 -6.66 0.64
C LEU A 87 4.41 -5.96 1.29
N ALA A 88 4.39 -4.63 1.23
CA ALA A 88 3.20 -3.83 1.49
C ALA A 88 2.65 -3.27 0.18
N LEU A 89 1.35 -3.47 -0.07
CA LEU A 89 0.62 -2.90 -1.20
C LEU A 89 -0.34 -1.84 -0.68
N HIS A 90 -0.10 -0.59 -1.08
CA HIS A 90 -0.96 0.55 -0.72
C HIS A 90 -1.88 0.86 -1.89
N LEU A 91 -3.18 0.71 -1.68
CA LEU A 91 -4.20 1.02 -2.67
C LEU A 91 -4.80 2.38 -2.36
N GLY A 92 -4.91 3.22 -3.39
CA GLY A 92 -5.57 4.51 -3.33
C GLY A 92 -6.55 4.69 -4.49
N MET A 93 -7.46 5.64 -4.34
CA MET A 93 -8.38 6.05 -5.39
C MET A 93 -7.91 7.36 -6.01
N ARG A 94 -7.97 7.45 -7.34
CA ARG A 94 -7.67 8.68 -8.09
C ARG A 94 -8.90 9.08 -8.91
N PRO A 95 -9.80 9.93 -8.35
CA PRO A 95 -11.13 10.16 -8.92
C PRO A 95 -11.14 10.57 -10.39
N SER A 96 -10.15 11.37 -10.80
CA SER A 96 -10.10 11.94 -12.15
C SER A 96 -9.27 11.13 -13.16
N TYR A 97 -8.81 9.92 -12.82
CA TYR A 97 -7.95 9.12 -13.69
C TYR A 97 -8.68 7.87 -14.22
N PRO A 98 -8.83 7.71 -15.55
CA PRO A 98 -9.66 6.66 -16.15
C PRO A 98 -8.93 5.31 -16.29
N GLY A 99 -8.30 4.82 -15.21
CA GLY A 99 -7.59 3.54 -15.23
C GLY A 99 -6.80 3.24 -13.97
N TYR A 100 -5.93 2.24 -14.06
CA TYR A 100 -5.00 1.88 -12.99
C TYR A 100 -3.70 2.67 -13.13
N CYS A 101 -3.26 3.29 -12.03
CA CYS A 101 -1.95 3.92 -11.93
C CYS A 101 -1.07 3.09 -11.00
N ILE A 102 0.20 2.92 -11.36
CA ILE A 102 1.21 2.30 -10.50
C ILE A 102 2.27 3.36 -10.24
N GLU A 103 2.37 3.78 -8.98
CA GLU A 103 3.38 4.75 -8.57
C GLU A 103 4.79 4.15 -8.68
N THR A 104 5.68 4.82 -9.41
CA THR A 104 7.05 4.34 -9.66
C THR A 104 8.06 4.86 -8.65
N HIS A 105 7.73 5.93 -7.94
CA HIS A 105 8.56 6.51 -6.90
C HIS A 105 7.74 7.35 -5.93
N VAL A 106 8.25 7.51 -4.71
CA VAL A 106 7.75 8.45 -3.71
C VAL A 106 8.80 9.53 -3.49
N ARG A 107 8.34 10.75 -3.22
CA ARG A 107 9.20 11.91 -2.95
C ARG A 107 9.09 12.30 -1.49
N LYS A 108 10.22 12.68 -0.89
CA LYS A 108 10.30 13.23 0.48
C LYS A 108 9.65 14.61 0.61
N ASN A 109 9.44 15.29 -0.51
CA ASN A 109 8.89 16.65 -0.54
C ASN A 109 7.52 16.71 0.12
N VAL A 110 7.37 17.67 1.03
CA VAL A 110 6.12 17.98 1.75
C VAL A 110 5.01 18.19 0.72
N CYS A 111 4.01 17.31 0.73
CA CYS A 111 2.79 17.55 -0.02
C CYS A 111 2.14 18.82 0.55
N LYS A 112 1.85 19.79 -0.32
CA LYS A 112 1.27 21.08 0.09
C LYS A 112 -0.20 20.94 0.51
N GLN A 113 -0.82 19.81 0.20
CA GLN A 113 -2.20 19.54 0.52
C GLN A 113 -2.31 19.09 1.98
N ALA A 114 -3.26 19.67 2.71
CA ALA A 114 -3.59 19.16 4.03
C ALA A 114 -4.25 17.78 3.92
N GLY A 115 -4.11 16.98 4.96
CA GLY A 115 -4.95 15.80 5.16
C GLY A 115 -6.41 16.20 5.37
N GLU A 116 -7.29 15.20 5.47
CA GLU A 116 -8.72 15.41 5.74
C GLU A 116 -9.00 16.03 7.11
N ASP A 117 -8.03 15.95 8.04
CA ASP A 117 -8.01 16.61 9.35
C ASP A 117 -7.56 18.09 9.29
N GLY A 118 -7.28 18.60 8.08
CA GLY A 118 -6.77 19.95 7.86
C GLY A 118 -5.30 20.13 8.23
N GLN A 119 -4.59 19.07 8.65
CA GLN A 119 -3.19 19.15 9.05
C GLN A 119 -2.25 18.95 7.86
N GLY A 120 -1.15 19.70 7.86
CA GLY A 120 -0.06 19.50 6.91
C GLY A 120 0.91 18.41 7.37
N PHE A 121 1.82 18.02 6.49
CA PHE A 121 2.89 17.09 6.86
C PHE A 121 3.85 17.73 7.87
N HIS A 122 4.26 16.96 8.89
CA HIS A 122 5.17 17.40 9.94
C HIS A 122 6.58 17.65 9.38
N VAL A 123 6.92 18.91 9.10
CA VAL A 123 8.23 19.29 8.54
C VAL A 123 9.41 18.83 9.41
N SER A 124 9.21 18.73 10.73
CA SER A 124 10.19 18.21 11.68
C SER A 124 10.61 16.76 11.40
N MET A 125 9.85 16.00 10.60
CA MET A 125 10.22 14.66 10.17
C MET A 125 11.43 14.67 9.23
N VAL A 126 11.53 15.70 8.38
CA VAL A 126 12.51 15.78 7.28
C VAL A 126 13.56 16.89 7.46
N GLU A 127 13.36 17.79 8.42
CA GLU A 127 14.35 18.79 8.83
C GLU A 127 15.58 18.14 9.51
N VAL A 128 16.67 18.91 9.62
CA VAL A 128 17.91 18.45 10.27
C VAL A 128 17.64 17.97 11.69
N GLY A 129 18.03 16.73 12.00
CA GLY A 129 17.78 16.07 13.27
C GLY A 129 16.44 15.31 13.34
N GLY A 130 15.60 15.42 12.31
CA GLY A 130 14.39 14.62 12.15
C GLY A 130 14.67 13.17 11.76
N PRO A 131 13.75 12.24 12.03
CA PRO A 131 13.92 10.80 11.76
C PRO A 131 14.15 10.47 10.28
N TRP A 132 13.73 11.33 9.35
CA TRP A 132 13.83 11.11 7.90
C TRP A 132 14.80 12.08 7.21
N ALA A 133 15.59 12.85 7.98
CA ALA A 133 16.53 13.84 7.44
C ALA A 133 17.49 13.21 6.42
N GLU A 134 18.08 12.07 6.77
CA GLU A 134 19.09 11.34 6.00
C GLU A 134 18.50 10.42 4.93
N LEU A 135 17.17 10.33 4.81
CA LEU A 135 16.55 9.54 3.75
C LEU A 135 16.72 10.23 2.39
N PRO A 136 16.90 9.46 1.29
CA PRO A 136 16.93 10.02 -0.05
C PRO A 136 15.67 10.84 -0.36
N ASP A 137 15.82 11.87 -1.18
CA ASP A 137 14.67 12.70 -1.60
C ASP A 137 13.65 11.93 -2.43
N CYS A 138 14.06 10.83 -3.06
CA CYS A 138 13.20 9.93 -3.81
C CYS A 138 13.53 8.47 -3.48
N LEU A 139 12.49 7.66 -3.30
CA LEU A 139 12.59 6.21 -3.26
C LEU A 139 11.84 5.63 -4.46
N TYR A 140 12.50 4.74 -5.20
CA TYR A 140 11.95 4.13 -6.39
C TYR A 140 11.38 2.75 -6.08
N SER A 141 10.29 2.40 -6.76
CA SER A 141 9.72 1.07 -6.69
C SER A 141 10.64 0.05 -7.34
N ASN A 142 10.91 -1.06 -6.65
CA ASN A 142 11.70 -2.18 -7.17
C ASN A 142 10.84 -3.19 -7.97
N PHE A 143 9.57 -2.87 -8.21
CA PHE A 143 8.70 -3.73 -9.00
C PHE A 143 9.11 -3.75 -10.47
N ASN A 144 8.91 -4.90 -11.12
CA ASN A 144 9.01 -5.01 -12.57
C ASN A 144 7.82 -4.30 -13.24
N MET A 145 7.98 -3.01 -13.50
CA MET A 145 6.95 -2.15 -14.09
C MET A 145 6.45 -2.67 -15.43
N GLU A 146 7.34 -3.08 -16.32
CA GLU A 146 6.96 -3.58 -17.66
C GLU A 146 6.16 -4.89 -17.56
N GLY A 147 6.57 -5.78 -16.66
CA GLY A 147 5.81 -7.00 -16.36
C GLY A 147 4.43 -6.71 -15.78
N LEU A 148 4.32 -5.72 -14.88
CA LEU A 148 3.05 -5.30 -14.29
C LEU A 148 2.12 -4.71 -15.35
N LYS A 149 2.60 -3.74 -16.16
CA LYS A 149 1.85 -3.15 -17.27
C LYS A 149 1.33 -4.23 -18.22
N THR A 150 2.21 -5.10 -18.69
CA THR A 150 1.84 -6.20 -19.60
C THR A 150 0.78 -7.10 -18.99
N SER A 151 0.93 -7.44 -17.70
CA SER A 151 -0.05 -8.27 -16.99
C SER A 151 -1.39 -7.56 -16.80
N LEU A 152 -1.40 -6.25 -16.52
CA LEU A 152 -2.63 -5.47 -16.45
C LEU A 152 -3.32 -5.43 -17.81
N VAL A 153 -2.62 -5.08 -18.90
CA VAL A 153 -3.22 -5.01 -20.26
C VAL A 153 -3.92 -6.30 -20.64
N ARG A 154 -3.31 -7.45 -20.29
CA ARG A 154 -3.91 -8.75 -20.59
C ARG A 154 -5.14 -9.08 -19.73
N ARG A 155 -5.23 -8.53 -18.52
CA ARG A 155 -6.24 -8.90 -17.51
C ARG A 155 -7.39 -7.88 -17.40
N THR A 156 -7.17 -6.64 -17.84
CA THR A 156 -8.19 -5.59 -17.85
C THR A 156 -8.81 -5.50 -19.25
N PRO A 157 -10.14 -5.34 -19.38
CA PRO A 157 -10.78 -5.11 -20.68
C PRO A 157 -10.20 -3.85 -21.35
N ALA A 158 -10.09 -3.87 -22.68
CA ALA A 158 -9.40 -2.86 -23.50
C ALA A 158 -9.91 -1.40 -23.33
N SER A 159 -11.02 -1.17 -22.61
CA SER A 159 -11.65 0.13 -22.38
C SER A 159 -11.11 0.92 -21.17
N THR A 160 -10.04 0.49 -20.49
CA THR A 160 -9.67 1.02 -19.16
C THR A 160 -8.19 1.41 -18.94
N MET A 161 -7.40 1.64 -20.00
CA MET A 161 -6.03 2.16 -19.82
C MET A 161 -5.72 3.35 -20.72
N TYR A 162 -5.45 4.48 -20.08
CA TYR A 162 -4.86 5.67 -20.69
C TYR A 162 -3.51 5.94 -20.04
N SER A 163 -2.52 6.26 -20.87
CA SER A 163 -1.12 6.53 -20.51
C SER A 163 -0.96 7.68 -19.53
#